data_AF-A0A6M0AES8-F1
#
_entry.id   AF-A0A6M0AES8-F1
#
_cell.length_a   1.000
_cell.length_b   1.000
_cell.length_c   1.000
_cell.angle_alpha   90.00
_cell.angle_beta   90.00
_cell.angle_gamma   90.00
#
_symmetry.space_group_name_H-M   'P 1'
#
loop_
_entity.id
_entity.type
_entity.pdbx_description
1 polymer ?
#
loop_
_entity_poly.entity_id
_entity_poly.type
_entity_poly.pdbx_seq_one_letter_code
_entity_poly.pdbx_strand_id
1 'polypeptide(L)'
;MNLSGQQRKQLQEALIKAFPDKSSLEQMLSFELNKNLNAISGGANLKEVVFELIKIAEAENWIKDLIYGARELGGRRYGLKQLIRQECNDL
;
A
#
# COMPACT_ATOMS: atom_id res chain seq x y z
N MET A 1 -2.36 -9.83 -9.84
CA MET A 1 -2.10 -8.71 -10.78
C MET A 1 -0.61 -8.50 -10.85
N ASN A 2 -0.05 -8.24 -12.01
CA ASN A 2 1.36 -7.83 -12.13
C ASN A 2 1.40 -6.32 -12.32
N LEU A 3 1.80 -5.58 -11.29
CA LEU A 3 1.98 -4.14 -11.42
C LEU A 3 3.27 -3.90 -12.21
N SER A 4 3.20 -3.02 -13.21
CA SER A 4 4.40 -2.53 -13.89
C SER A 4 5.32 -1.79 -12.91
N GLY A 5 6.63 -1.76 -13.16
CA GLY A 5 7.60 -1.10 -12.27
C GLY A 5 7.23 0.37 -11.95
N GLN A 6 6.62 1.07 -12.91
CA GLN A 6 6.13 2.43 -12.71
C GLN A 6 4.88 2.51 -11.82
N GLN A 7 3.98 1.53 -11.87
CA GLN A 7 2.81 1.45 -10.98
C GLN A 7 3.24 1.13 -9.55
N ARG A 8 4.21 0.21 -9.37
CA ARG A 8 4.78 -0.08 -8.04
C ARG A 8 5.39 1.16 -7.41
N LYS A 9 6.13 1.95 -8.20
CA LYS A 9 6.71 3.21 -7.73
C LYS A 9 5.62 4.22 -7.31
N GLN A 10 4.59 4.42 -8.15
CA GLN A 10 3.48 5.31 -7.82
C GLN A 10 2.72 4.87 -6.57
N LEU A 11 2.48 3.57 -6.42
CA LEU A 11 1.83 3.01 -5.23
C LEU A 11 2.70 3.19 -3.99
N GLN A 12 4.00 2.95 -4.10
CA GLN A 12 4.96 3.18 -3.02
C GLN A 12 4.95 4.65 -2.57
N GLU A 13 5.03 5.59 -3.51
CA GLU A 13 4.99 7.03 -3.19
C GLU A 13 3.65 7.45 -2.57
N ALA A 14 2.54 6.91 -3.08
CA ALA A 14 1.19 7.15 -2.54
C ALA A 14 1.05 6.63 -1.10
N LEU A 15 1.55 5.42 -0.82
CA LEU A 15 1.53 4.82 0.52
C LEU A 15 2.41 5.60 1.50
N ILE A 16 3.63 6.00 1.08
CA ILE A 16 4.51 6.83 1.92
C ILE A 16 3.87 8.18 2.21
N LYS A 17 3.18 8.78 1.23
CA LYS A 17 2.51 10.07 1.41
C LYS A 17 1.26 9.95 2.29
N ALA A 18 0.54 8.83 2.21
CA ALA A 18 -0.63 8.54 3.04
C ALA A 18 -0.24 8.19 4.48
N PHE A 19 0.86 7.47 4.64
CA PHE A 19 1.39 6.94 5.89
C PHE A 19 2.87 7.31 6.01
N PRO A 20 3.19 8.55 6.44
CA PRO A 20 4.57 8.99 6.61
C PRO A 20 5.31 8.25 7.74
N ASP A 21 4.56 7.58 8.62
CA ASP A 21 5.10 6.82 9.74
C ASP A 21 4.89 5.31 9.56
N LYS A 22 5.93 4.53 9.86
CA LYS A 22 5.89 3.06 9.82
C LYS A 22 4.77 2.50 10.71
N SER A 23 4.56 3.10 11.88
CA SER A 23 3.49 2.69 12.81
C SER A 23 2.09 2.91 12.23
N SER A 24 1.87 4.00 11.49
CA SER A 24 0.57 4.26 10.86
C SER A 24 0.28 3.24 9.75
N LEU A 25 1.30 2.87 8.98
CA LEU A 25 1.20 1.81 7.98
C LEU A 25 0.96 0.44 8.62
N GLU A 26 1.67 0.13 9.71
CA GLU A 26 1.47 -1.11 10.46
C GLU A 26 0.06 -1.23 11.04
N GLN A 27 -0.47 -0.16 11.63
CA GLN A 27 -1.84 -0.14 12.12
C GLN A 27 -2.85 -0.37 11.00
N MET A 28 -2.64 0.26 9.84
CA MET A 28 -3.48 0.05 8.66
C MET A 28 -3.49 -1.42 8.23
N LEU A 29 -2.33 -2.06 8.14
CA LEU A 29 -2.23 -3.48 7.80
C LEU A 29 -2.84 -4.39 8.86
N SER A 30 -2.66 -4.08 10.14
CA SER A 30 -3.20 -4.89 11.23
C SER A 30 -4.72 -4.76 11.35
N PHE A 31 -5.28 -3.58 11.10
CA PHE A 31 -6.71 -3.33 11.21
C PHE A 31 -7.48 -3.73 9.95
N GLU A 32 -6.99 -3.39 8.76
CA GLU A 32 -7.72 -3.64 7.51
C GLU A 32 -7.43 -5.02 6.92
N LEU A 33 -6.17 -5.46 6.99
CA LEU A 33 -5.69 -6.68 6.33
C LEU A 33 -5.44 -7.82 7.32
N ASN A 34 -5.50 -7.55 8.63
CA ASN A 34 -5.10 -8.46 9.69
C ASN A 34 -3.67 -9.02 9.49
N LYS A 35 -2.79 -8.21 8.89
CA LYS A 35 -1.41 -8.54 8.56
C LYS A 35 -0.46 -7.74 9.44
N ASN A 36 0.63 -8.38 9.86
CA ASN A 36 1.64 -7.72 10.67
C ASN A 36 2.79 -7.24 9.79
N LEU A 37 3.01 -5.93 9.72
CA LEU A 37 4.05 -5.34 8.89
C LEU A 37 5.45 -5.82 9.31
N ASN A 38 5.68 -6.03 10.60
CA ASN A 38 6.96 -6.54 11.11
C ASN A 38 7.21 -8.01 10.76
N ALA A 39 6.15 -8.79 10.48
CA ALA A 39 6.26 -10.16 9.98
C ALA A 39 6.52 -10.22 8.46
N ILE A 40 6.14 -9.16 7.74
CA ILE A 40 6.24 -9.10 6.27
C ILE A 40 7.52 -8.38 5.83
N SER A 41 7.93 -7.32 6.56
CA SER A 41 9.11 -6.54 6.21
C SER A 41 9.98 -6.22 7.41
N GLY A 42 11.26 -6.58 7.29
CA GLY A 42 12.31 -6.26 8.26
C GLY A 42 13.09 -4.99 7.93
N GLY A 43 12.69 -4.27 6.87
CA GLY A 43 13.41 -3.12 6.34
C GLY A 43 13.67 -2.03 7.38
N ALA A 44 14.87 -1.46 7.33
CA ALA A 44 15.30 -0.38 8.21
C ALA A 44 14.59 0.95 7.91
N ASN A 45 14.18 1.14 6.64
CA ASN A 45 13.60 2.39 6.15
C ASN A 45 12.16 2.18 5.62
N LEU A 46 11.30 3.18 5.80
CA LEU A 46 9.90 3.16 5.32
C LEU A 46 9.80 2.83 3.82
N LYS A 47 10.71 3.37 2.99
CA LYS A 47 10.74 3.07 1.56
C LYS A 47 10.95 1.57 1.28
N GLU A 48 11.89 0.95 1.96
CA GLU A 48 12.20 -0.48 1.80
C GLU A 48 11.04 -1.34 2.29
N VAL A 49 10.50 -1.01 3.48
CA VAL A 49 9.31 -1.62 4.05
C VAL A 49 8.14 -1.62 3.06
N VAL A 50 7.80 -0.46 2.48
CA VAL A 50 6.69 -0.34 1.54
C VAL A 50 6.97 -1.08 0.23
N PHE A 51 8.21 -1.06 -0.26
CA PHE A 51 8.58 -1.80 -1.47
C PHE A 51 8.43 -3.31 -1.28
N GLU A 52 8.93 -3.84 -0.17
CA GLU A 52 8.82 -5.25 0.18
C GLU A 52 7.36 -5.66 0.40
N LEU A 53 6.57 -4.79 1.04
CA LEU A 53 5.13 -4.97 1.21
C LEU A 53 4.41 -5.13 -0.13
N ILE A 54 4.67 -4.25 -1.10
CA ILE A 54 4.07 -4.30 -2.43
C ILE A 54 4.47 -5.60 -3.14
N LYS A 55 5.73 -6.04 -2.99
CA LYS A 55 6.23 -7.28 -3.59
C LYS A 55 5.54 -8.51 -3.01
N ILE A 56 5.36 -8.57 -1.70
CA ILE A 56 4.65 -9.67 -1.02
C ILE A 56 3.17 -9.66 -1.40
N ALA A 57 2.53 -8.49 -1.40
CA ALA A 57 1.14 -8.33 -1.82
C ALA A 57 0.90 -8.77 -3.27
N GLU A 58 1.90 -8.61 -4.14
CA GLU A 58 1.84 -9.08 -5.52
C GLU A 58 1.95 -10.61 -5.59
N ALA A 59 2.92 -11.17 -4.86
CA ALA A 59 3.18 -12.61 -4.80
C ALA A 59 2.00 -13.39 -4.19
N GLU A 60 1.37 -12.83 -3.15
CA GLU A 60 0.23 -13.42 -2.45
C GLU A 60 -1.13 -12.94 -2.99
N ASN A 61 -1.14 -12.16 -4.07
CA ASN A 61 -2.34 -11.67 -4.76
C ASN A 61 -3.29 -10.75 -3.96
N TRP A 62 -2.90 -10.23 -2.79
CA TRP A 62 -3.71 -9.29 -1.99
C TRP A 62 -3.38 -7.80 -2.27
N ILE A 63 -2.75 -7.50 -3.40
CA ILE A 63 -2.42 -6.12 -3.78
C ILE A 63 -3.67 -5.22 -3.91
N LYS A 64 -4.81 -5.81 -4.29
CA LYS A 64 -6.10 -5.12 -4.37
C LYS A 64 -6.58 -4.71 -2.99
N ASP A 65 -6.49 -5.61 -2.01
CA ASP A 65 -6.83 -5.35 -0.62
C ASP A 65 -5.93 -4.27 -0.02
N LEU A 66 -4.63 -4.27 -0.35
CA LEU A 66 -3.70 -3.21 0.04
C LEU A 66 -4.15 -1.84 -0.50
N ILE A 67 -4.51 -1.77 -1.77
CA ILE A 67 -5.03 -0.54 -2.40
C ILE A 67 -6.36 -0.12 -1.76
N TYR A 68 -7.24 -1.08 -1.47
CA TYR A 68 -8.55 -0.82 -0.89
C TYR A 68 -8.46 -0.29 0.55
N GLY A 69 -7.68 -0.96 1.42
CA GLY A 69 -7.43 -0.48 2.78
C GLY A 69 -6.73 0.89 2.78
N ALA A 70 -5.79 1.11 1.86
CA ALA A 70 -5.12 2.40 1.74
C ALA A 70 -6.10 3.50 1.30
N ARG A 71 -7.11 3.16 0.51
CA ARG A 71 -8.20 4.06 0.12
C ARG A 71 -9.15 4.35 1.30
N GLU A 72 -9.52 3.36 2.10
CA GLU A 72 -10.42 3.53 3.26
C GLU A 72 -9.81 4.45 4.33
N LEU A 73 -8.52 4.25 4.63
CA LEU A 73 -7.80 5.04 5.63
C LEU A 73 -7.25 6.35 5.07
N GLY A 74 -6.67 6.31 3.87
CA GLY A 74 -6.16 7.50 3.18
C GLY A 74 -7.26 8.44 2.75
N GLY A 75 -8.42 7.93 2.31
CA GLY A 75 -9.58 8.74 1.93
C GLY A 75 -10.20 9.53 3.07
N ARG A 76 -9.99 9.11 4.34
CA ARG A 76 -10.38 9.89 5.53
C ARG A 76 -9.40 11.00 5.88
N ARG A 77 -8.15 10.97 5.39
CA ARG A 77 -7.10 11.93 5.79
C ARG A 77 -6.49 12.76 4.65
N TYR A 78 -6.28 12.23 3.45
CA TYR A 78 -5.68 12.95 2.33
C TYR A 78 -6.21 12.45 0.98
N GLY A 79 -6.65 13.36 0.10
CA GLY A 79 -7.32 13.10 -1.18
C GLY A 79 -6.57 12.22 -2.19
N LEU A 80 -6.49 10.90 -1.95
CA LEU A 80 -5.98 9.87 -2.87
C LEU A 80 -6.93 9.55 -4.04
N LYS A 81 -8.04 10.28 -4.17
CA LYS A 81 -9.06 10.04 -5.21
C LYS A 81 -8.51 10.16 -6.64
N GLN A 82 -7.40 10.88 -6.86
CA GLN A 82 -6.89 11.16 -8.20
C GLN A 82 -6.05 10.03 -8.80
N LEU A 83 -5.33 9.25 -7.99
CA LEU A 83 -4.36 8.27 -8.50
C LEU A 83 -5.01 6.92 -8.84
N ILE A 84 -6.04 6.52 -8.10
CA ILE A 84 -6.76 5.24 -8.29
C ILE A 84 -7.85 5.32 -9.38
N ARG A 85 -8.22 6.52 -9.84
CA ARG A 85 -9.25 6.69 -10.88
C ARG A 85 -8.78 6.22 -12.27
N GLN A 86 -7.47 6.07 -12.48
CA GLN A 86 -6.91 5.51 -13.73
C GLN A 86 -6.86 3.97 -13.74
N GLU A 87 -6.69 3.31 -12.60
CA GLU A 87 -6.56 1.83 -12.53
C GLU A 87 -7.88 1.08 -12.43
N CYS A 88 -9.00 1.77 -12.18
CA CYS A 88 -10.30 1.13 -11.97
C CYS A 88 -11.24 1.23 -13.18
N ASN A 89 -10.78 1.73 -14.35
CA ASN A 89 -11.63 1.92 -15.54
C ASN A 89 -11.60 0.73 -16.52
N ASP A 90 -10.93 -0.37 -16.17
CA ASP A 90 -11.00 -1.66 -16.86
C ASP A 90 -11.38 -2.73 -15.82
N LEU A 91 -12.68 -2.75 -15.48
CA LEU A 91 -13.36 -3.84 -14.79
C LEU A 91 -14.62 -4.18 -15.60
#